data_AF-A0A1I4CUA6-F1
#
_entry.id   AF-A0A1I4CUA6-F1
#
_cell.length_a   1.000
_cell.length_b   1.000
_cell.length_c   1.000
_cell.angle_alpha   90.00
_cell.angle_beta   90.00
_cell.angle_gamma   90.00
#
_symmetry.space_group_name_H-M   'P 1'
#
loop_
_entity.id
_entity.type
_entity.pdbx_description
1 polymer ?
#
loop_
_entity_poly.entity_id
_entity_poly.type
_entity_poly.pdbx_seq_one_letter_code
_entity_poly.pdbx_strand_id
1 'polypeptide(L)' 'MSGLPPGSSRTVSGDPRRVAEGVRRYTGRYWSAPPDPPGRVVVEIAVDRVMSLNN' A
#
# COMPACT_ATOMS: atom_id res chain seq x y z
N MET A 1 6.87 16.08 -2.44
CA MET A 1 6.68 14.65 -2.13
C MET A 1 7.11 14.45 -0.69
N SER A 2 6.16 14.36 0.25
CA SER A 2 6.50 14.06 1.65
C SER A 2 6.98 12.61 1.72
N GLY A 3 8.26 12.41 2.05
CA GLY A 3 8.87 11.09 2.18
C GLY A 3 8.32 10.36 3.40
N LEU A 4 8.25 9.04 3.31
CA LEU A 4 8.06 8.16 4.47
C LEU A 4 9.04 8.56 5.59
N PRO A 5 8.66 8.42 6.87
CA PRO A 5 9.57 8.73 7.96
C PRO A 5 10.87 7.92 7.81
N PRO A 6 12.03 8.51 8.13
CA PRO A 6 13.31 7.80 8.06
C PRO A 6 13.24 6.52 8.88
N GLY A 7 13.62 5.40 8.25
CA GLY A 7 13.58 4.06 8.82
C GLY A 7 12.63 3.10 8.09
N SER A 8 11.53 3.59 7.48
CA SER A 8 10.56 2.72 6.79
C SER A 8 11.08 2.18 5.46
N SER A 9 10.95 0.87 5.25
CA SER A 9 11.28 0.21 3.97
C SER A 9 10.06 0.08 3.06
N ARG A 10 10.30 0.10 1.74
CA ARG A 10 9.27 -0.05 0.72
C ARG A 10 9.66 -1.12 -0.28
N THR A 11 8.69 -1.94 -0.66
CA THR A 11 8.78 -2.89 -1.78
C THR A 11 7.69 -2.60 -2.81
N VAL A 12 8.02 -2.75 -4.09
CA VAL A 12 7.05 -2.80 -5.18
C VAL A 12 6.94 -4.24 -5.63
N SER A 13 5.71 -4.77 -5.72
CA SER A 13 5.49 -6.16 -6.12
C SER A 13 4.41 -6.27 -7.19
N GLY A 14 4.73 -6.99 -8.26
CA GLY A 14 3.79 -7.47 -9.27
C GLY A 14 3.36 -8.93 -9.05
N ASP A 15 3.75 -9.56 -7.93
CA ASP A 15 3.32 -10.93 -7.61
C ASP A 15 1.78 -11.01 -7.58
N PRO A 16 1.15 -11.87 -8.40
CA PRO A 16 -0.31 -11.99 -8.47
C PRO A 16 -0.96 -12.20 -7.10
N ARG A 17 -0.32 -12.95 -6.19
CA ARG A 17 -0.87 -13.22 -4.85
C ARG A 17 -0.92 -11.96 -4.00
N ARG A 18 0.14 -11.16 -4.05
CA ARG A 18 0.21 -9.88 -3.31
C ARG A 18 -0.71 -8.83 -3.91
N VAL A 19 -0.83 -8.80 -5.23
CA VAL A 19 -1.79 -7.93 -5.93
C VAL A 19 -3.23 -8.27 -5.52
N ALA A 20 -3.62 -9.55 -5.53
CA ALA A 20 -4.95 -9.98 -5.09
C ALA A 20 -5.23 -9.58 -3.63
N GLU A 21 -4.23 -9.67 -2.76
CA GLU A 21 -4.35 -9.22 -1.37
C GLU A 21 -4.55 -7.71 -1.25
N GLY A 22 -3.79 -6.93 -2.04
CA GLY A 22 -3.95 -5.48 -2.14
C GLY A 22 -5.35 -5.08 -2.59
N VAL A 23 -5.89 -5.75 -3.60
CA VAL A 23 -7.27 -5.56 -4.08
C VAL A 23 -8.28 -5.82 -2.97
N ARG A 24 -8.16 -6.95 -2.25
CA ARG A 24 -9.04 -7.28 -1.12
C ARG A 24 -9.06 -6.17 -0.06
N ARG A 25 -7.88 -5.68 0.36
CA ARG A 25 -7.78 -4.60 1.35
C ARG A 25 -8.33 -3.27 0.83
N TYR A 26 -8.03 -2.92 -0.42
CA TYR A 26 -8.55 -1.72 -1.07
C TYR A 26 -10.08 -1.74 -1.07
N THR A 27 -10.68 -2.84 -1.52
CA THR A 27 -12.14 -3.00 -1.55
C THR A 27 -12.75 -2.97 -0.17
N GLY A 28 -12.10 -3.57 0.83
CA GLY A 28 -12.54 -3.46 2.22
C GLY A 28 -12.57 -2.02 2.74
N ARG A 29 -11.66 -1.16 2.29
CA ARG A 29 -11.57 0.25 2.73
C ARG A 29 -12.47 1.19 1.94
N TYR A 30 -12.57 1.00 0.63
CA TYR A 30 -13.23 1.93 -0.30
C TYR A 30 -14.55 1.38 -0.88
N TRP A 31 -14.97 0.19 -0.45
CA TRP A 31 -16.21 -0.49 -0.87
C TRP A 31 -16.37 -0.64 -2.39
N SER A 32 -15.27 -0.62 -3.13
CA SER A 32 -15.24 -0.72 -4.58
C SER A 32 -13.96 -1.44 -5.02
N ALA A 33 -14.00 -2.09 -6.17
CA ALA A 33 -12.79 -2.63 -6.77
C ALA A 33 -11.87 -1.46 -7.20
N PRO A 34 -10.54 -1.56 -6.98
CA PRO A 34 -9.62 -0.60 -7.56
C PRO A 34 -9.63 -0.72 -9.10
N PRO A 35 -9.28 0.35 -9.84
CA PRO A 35 -9.12 0.30 -11.30
C PRO A 35 -8.14 -0.81 -11.72
N ASP A 36 -8.38 -1.49 -12.85
CA ASP A 36 -7.59 -2.62 -13.37
C ASP A 36 -6.80 -2.30 -14.64
N PRO A 37 -5.73 -1.49 -14.56
CA PRO A 37 -4.83 -1.29 -15.67
C PRO A 37 -3.86 -2.49 -15.83
N PRO A 38 -3.41 -2.79 -17.06
CA PRO A 38 -2.33 -3.73 -17.29
C PRO A 38 -1.09 -3.38 -16.46
N GLY A 39 -0.47 -4.38 -15.84
CA GLY A 39 0.74 -4.19 -15.03
C GLY A 39 0.50 -3.57 -13.65
N ARG A 40 -0.72 -3.63 -13.10
CA ARG A 40 -1.00 -3.22 -11.71
C ARG A 40 -0.03 -3.89 -10.72
N VAL A 41 0.49 -3.09 -9.80
CA VAL A 41 1.39 -3.53 -8.72
C VAL A 41 0.83 -3.10 -7.36
N VAL A 42 1.37 -3.68 -6.29
CA VAL A 42 1.21 -3.19 -4.93
C VAL A 42 2.49 -2.51 -4.45
N VAL A 43 2.30 -1.50 -3.61
CA VAL A 43 3.36 -0.87 -2.83
C VAL A 43 3.17 -1.32 -1.40
N GLU A 44 4.14 -2.06 -0.90
CA GLU A 44 4.19 -2.52 0.48
C GLU A 44 5.15 -1.64 1.26
N ILE A 45 4.69 -1.14 2.40
CA ILE A 45 5.47 -0.26 3.27
C ILE A 45 5.54 -0.96 4.62
N ALA A 46 6.74 -1.35 5.03
CA ALA A 46 6.99 -1.74 6.42
C ALA A 46 7.04 -0.46 7.24
N VAL A 47 6.08 -0.30 8.15
CA VAL A 47 5.98 0.90 8.99
C VAL A 47 6.76 0.66 10.27
N ASP A 48 7.94 1.28 10.36
CA ASP A 48 8.82 1.14 11.53
C ASP A 48 8.51 2.15 12.64
N ARG A 49 7.87 3.28 12.29
CA ARG A 49 7.45 4.32 13.24
C ARG A 49 6.17 5.00 12.79
N VAL A 50 5.25 5.18 13.74
CA VAL A 50 4.05 6.00 13.58
C VAL A 50 4.23 7.27 14.41
N MET A 51 3.92 8.42 13.83
CA MET A 51 3.86 9.70 14.53
C MET A 51 2.47 10.30 14.36
N SER A 52 1.97 10.93 15.41
CA SER A 52 0.70 11.65 15.39
C SER A 52 0.97 13.14 15.47
N LEU A 53 0.16 13.93 14.76
CA LEU A 53 0.17 15.37 14.88
C LEU A 53 -0.93 15.78 15.88
N ASN A 54 -0.61 16.64 16.84
CA ASN A 54 -1.52 17.20 17.87
C ASN A 54 -2.19 16.15 18.76
N ASN A 55 -1.48 15.72 19.81
CA ASN A 55 -2.10 14.95 20.90
C ASN A 55 -2.54 15.92 22.00
#